data_AF-A0A1V9FFP4-F1
#
_entry.id   AF-A0A1V9FFP4-F1
#
_cell.length_a   1.000
_cell.length_b   1.000
_cell.length_c   1.000
_cell.angle_alpha   90.00
_cell.angle_beta   90.00
_cell.angle_gamma   90.00
#
_symmetry.space_group_name_H-M   'P 1'
#
loop_
_entity.id
_entity.type
_entity.pdbx_description
1 polymer ?
#
loop_
_entity_poly.entity_id
_entity_poly.type
_entity_poly.pdbx_seq_one_letter_code
_entity_poly.pdbx_strand_id
1 'polypeptide(L)'
;MKVYFIGILFTMVCISASRLCAQTNKRDTLANAKAKHLYIDVHQLGPGKVKLKDVAAAHAKDLAVEGKYGVDFIKYWVDEDKGLVYCLSSATDTAAIKNTHAEAHGLLPNNIFLVTEGQEAALKGSKNLYLDIHELGAGKVTAKDVAGAHQKDLAVQQKYGVNFINYWVDEKNGVVMCLSEASDSSSVINTHKEAHGLLPASVLKVKQGN
;
A
#
# COMPACT_ATOMS: atom_id res chain seq x y z
N MET A 1 36.52 -49.06 -81.46
CA MET A 1 35.77 -50.27 -81.08
C MET A 1 34.62 -49.82 -80.19
N LYS A 2 33.36 -50.07 -80.59
CA LYS A 2 32.12 -49.74 -79.84
C LYS A 2 32.17 -50.36 -78.45
N VAL A 3 31.66 -49.67 -77.42
CA VAL A 3 30.67 -50.23 -76.47
C VAL A 3 29.88 -49.06 -75.84
N TYR A 4 28.56 -49.11 -75.95
CA TYR A 4 27.60 -48.34 -75.17
C TYR A 4 27.36 -49.06 -73.84
N PHE A 5 27.22 -48.34 -72.73
CA PHE A 5 26.47 -48.85 -71.58
C PHE A 5 25.54 -47.80 -70.99
N ILE A 6 24.33 -48.28 -70.76
CA ILE A 6 23.11 -47.65 -70.27
C ILE A 6 23.21 -47.48 -68.75
N GLY A 7 22.61 -46.42 -68.21
CA GLY A 7 21.80 -46.61 -67.01
C GLY A 7 21.86 -45.54 -65.92
N ILE A 8 20.64 -45.08 -65.60
CA ILE A 8 20.12 -44.73 -64.28
C ILE A 8 20.11 -43.24 -63.92
N LEU A 9 18.95 -42.66 -64.22
CA LEU A 9 18.40 -41.43 -63.67
C LEU A 9 17.96 -41.69 -62.22
N PHE A 10 18.62 -41.08 -61.24
CA PHE A 10 18.14 -41.00 -59.86
C PHE A 10 17.86 -39.53 -59.54
N THR A 11 16.58 -39.15 -59.54
CA THR A 11 16.08 -37.88 -59.04
C THR A 11 16.17 -37.87 -57.52
N MET A 12 17.20 -37.22 -56.98
CA MET A 12 17.33 -37.01 -55.55
C MET A 12 16.50 -35.79 -55.13
N VAL A 13 15.32 -36.04 -54.56
CA VAL A 13 14.50 -35.04 -53.88
C VAL A 13 15.25 -34.60 -52.63
N CYS A 14 15.78 -33.37 -52.64
CA CYS A 14 16.40 -32.77 -51.48
C CYS A 14 15.29 -32.24 -50.55
N ILE A 15 14.94 -33.03 -49.53
CA ILE A 15 14.06 -32.59 -48.44
C ILE A 15 14.89 -31.61 -47.59
N SER A 16 14.60 -30.32 -47.73
CA SER A 16 15.11 -29.29 -46.83
C SER A 16 14.52 -29.51 -45.44
N ALA A 17 15.32 -30.12 -44.55
CA ALA A 17 15.02 -30.18 -43.14
C ALA A 17 15.07 -28.76 -42.56
N SER A 18 13.89 -28.15 -42.37
CA SER A 18 13.71 -26.97 -41.55
C SER A 18 14.20 -27.30 -40.14
N ARG A 19 15.42 -26.85 -39.80
CA ARG A 19 15.84 -26.81 -38.39
C ARG A 19 14.93 -25.81 -37.69
N LEU A 20 13.93 -26.34 -36.99
CA LEU A 20 13.14 -25.62 -36.01
C LEU A 20 14.14 -25.05 -35.00
N CYS A 21 14.44 -23.75 -35.12
CA CYS A 21 15.20 -23.04 -34.11
C CYS A 21 14.29 -23.05 -32.87
N ALA A 22 14.69 -23.79 -31.84
CA ALA A 22 14.05 -23.76 -30.54
C ALA A 22 14.23 -22.35 -29.96
N GLN A 23 13.32 -21.44 -30.32
CA GLN A 23 13.09 -20.23 -29.56
C GLN A 23 12.44 -20.67 -28.25
N THR A 24 13.26 -20.99 -27.25
CA THR A 24 12.78 -21.00 -25.87
C THR A 24 12.29 -19.59 -25.58
N ASN A 25 10.96 -19.43 -25.56
CA ASN A 25 10.29 -18.18 -25.21
C ASN A 25 10.71 -17.77 -23.80
N LYS A 26 11.77 -16.96 -23.71
CA LYS A 26 12.08 -16.15 -22.52
C LYS A 26 11.02 -15.06 -22.26
N ARG A 27 9.95 -15.02 -23.08
CA ARG A 27 8.78 -14.14 -22.93
C ARG A 27 7.68 -14.71 -22.04
N ASP A 28 7.68 -16.00 -21.74
CA ASP A 28 6.60 -16.63 -20.98
C ASP A 28 6.83 -16.63 -19.46
N THR A 29 7.96 -16.12 -18.97
CA THR A 29 8.22 -15.94 -17.52
C THR A 29 7.94 -14.54 -16.98
N LEU A 30 7.45 -13.62 -17.81
CA LEU A 30 7.02 -12.27 -17.38
C LEU A 30 5.49 -12.09 -17.40
N ALA A 31 4.74 -13.14 -17.75
CA ALA A 31 3.30 -13.10 -17.74
C ALA A 31 2.77 -13.48 -16.35
N ASN A 32 2.14 -12.50 -15.70
CA ASN A 32 1.29 -12.59 -14.50
C ASN A 32 1.94 -12.31 -13.14
N ALA A 33 2.80 -11.28 -13.04
CA ALA A 33 2.94 -10.58 -11.75
C ALA A 33 1.63 -9.82 -11.48
N LYS A 34 0.83 -10.29 -10.51
CA LYS A 34 -0.38 -9.60 -10.06
C LYS A 34 -0.01 -8.17 -9.64
N ALA A 35 -0.80 -7.17 -10.04
CA ALA A 35 -0.56 -5.78 -9.67
C ALA A 35 -0.58 -5.64 -8.14
N LYS A 36 0.36 -4.84 -7.60
CA LYS A 36 0.33 -4.47 -6.19
C LYS A 36 -0.69 -3.36 -5.96
N HIS A 37 -1.27 -3.36 -4.77
CA HIS A 37 -2.19 -2.36 -4.25
C HIS A 37 -1.69 -1.87 -2.89
N LEU A 38 -2.15 -0.71 -2.46
CA LEU A 38 -1.84 -0.19 -1.13
C LEU A 38 -2.80 -0.75 -0.09
N TYR A 39 -2.25 -1.06 1.07
CA TYR A 39 -2.98 -1.52 2.23
C TYR A 39 -2.57 -0.75 3.47
N ILE A 40 -3.53 -0.48 4.34
CA ILE A 40 -3.24 -0.13 5.74
C ILE A 40 -3.70 -1.28 6.62
N ASP A 41 -2.76 -1.92 7.30
CA ASP A 41 -3.06 -2.88 8.36
C ASP A 41 -2.98 -2.21 9.74
N VAL A 42 -3.83 -2.67 10.66
CA VAL A 42 -4.02 -2.06 11.97
C VAL A 42 -3.85 -3.09 13.08
N HIS A 43 -2.98 -2.79 14.04
CA HIS A 43 -2.73 -3.61 15.22
C HIS A 43 -3.27 -2.91 16.46
N GLN A 44 -4.00 -3.66 17.29
CA GLN A 44 -4.57 -3.22 18.56
C GLN A 44 -3.91 -4.02 19.69
N LEU A 45 -2.82 -3.49 20.22
CA LEU A 45 -1.99 -4.16 21.22
C LEU A 45 -2.41 -3.83 22.66
N GLY A 46 -3.21 -2.78 22.81
CA GLY A 46 -3.78 -2.30 24.07
C GLY A 46 -3.01 -1.12 24.69
N PRO A 47 -3.68 -0.27 25.49
CA PRO A 47 -3.11 0.98 26.00
C PRO A 47 -1.76 0.82 26.71
N GLY A 48 -0.80 1.69 26.38
CA GLY A 48 0.52 1.74 27.00
C GLY A 48 1.46 0.56 26.70
N LYS A 49 1.02 -0.43 25.92
CA LYS A 49 1.80 -1.65 25.60
C LYS A 49 2.69 -1.53 24.36
N VAL A 50 2.60 -0.41 23.64
CA VAL A 50 3.39 -0.18 22.42
C VAL A 50 4.29 1.04 22.60
N LYS A 51 5.52 0.94 22.11
CA LYS A 51 6.45 2.07 21.98
C LYS A 51 6.95 2.16 20.55
N LEU A 52 7.21 3.39 20.09
CA LEU A 52 7.73 3.62 18.74
C LEU A 52 8.97 2.76 18.44
N LYS A 53 9.88 2.64 19.41
CA LYS A 53 11.11 1.84 19.26
C LYS A 53 10.83 0.34 19.04
N ASP A 54 9.79 -0.19 19.66
CA ASP A 54 9.45 -1.62 19.57
C ASP A 54 8.77 -1.90 18.23
N VAL A 55 7.95 -0.95 17.75
CA VAL A 55 7.38 -0.99 16.39
C VAL A 55 8.47 -0.86 15.34
N ALA A 56 9.45 0.03 15.51
CA ALA A 56 10.58 0.15 14.60
C ALA A 56 11.37 -1.16 14.49
N ALA A 57 11.58 -1.85 15.62
CA ALA A 57 12.24 -3.15 15.64
C ALA A 57 11.39 -4.26 15.01
N ALA A 58 10.07 -4.22 15.13
CA ALA A 58 9.16 -5.14 14.43
C ALA A 58 9.17 -4.88 12.92
N HIS A 59 9.06 -3.62 12.51
CA HIS A 59 9.10 -3.20 11.11
C HIS A 59 10.41 -3.61 10.42
N ALA A 60 11.56 -3.46 11.09
CA ALA A 60 12.84 -3.93 10.56
C ALA A 60 12.85 -5.45 10.29
N LYS A 61 12.08 -6.23 11.06
CA LYS A 61 11.93 -7.68 10.80
C LYS A 61 10.99 -7.94 9.64
N ASP A 62 9.93 -7.16 9.47
CA ASP A 62 9.06 -7.23 8.30
C ASP A 62 9.87 -6.98 7.02
N LEU A 63 10.64 -5.88 6.98
CA LEU A 63 11.52 -5.53 5.87
C LEU A 63 12.55 -6.63 5.55
N ALA A 64 13.03 -7.36 6.55
CA ALA A 64 14.00 -8.43 6.36
C ALA A 64 13.43 -9.64 5.58
N VAL A 65 12.10 -9.83 5.57
CA VAL A 65 11.45 -10.99 4.95
C VAL A 65 10.39 -10.62 3.90
N GLU A 66 10.06 -9.34 3.73
CA GLU A 66 8.98 -8.86 2.84
C GLU A 66 9.15 -9.32 1.38
N GLY A 67 10.39 -9.37 0.89
CA GLY A 67 10.70 -9.77 -0.48
C GLY A 67 10.29 -11.21 -0.79
N LYS A 68 10.26 -12.08 0.23
CA LYS A 68 9.78 -13.47 0.12
C LYS A 68 8.29 -13.55 -0.25
N TYR A 69 7.51 -12.58 0.21
CA TYR A 69 6.07 -12.52 0.02
C TYR A 69 5.65 -11.49 -1.02
N GLY A 70 6.59 -10.73 -1.58
CA GLY A 70 6.31 -9.66 -2.53
C GLY A 70 5.56 -8.48 -1.89
N VAL A 71 5.80 -8.23 -0.61
CA VAL A 71 5.30 -7.05 0.11
C VAL A 71 6.37 -5.96 0.09
N ASP A 72 5.95 -4.71 0.00
CA ASP A 72 6.81 -3.55 0.31
C ASP A 72 6.17 -2.80 1.49
N PHE A 73 6.77 -2.86 2.67
CA PHE A 73 6.37 -2.01 3.80
C PHE A 73 6.95 -0.60 3.60
N ILE A 74 6.12 0.43 3.84
CA ILE A 74 6.42 1.80 3.40
C ILE A 74 6.60 2.75 4.60
N LYS A 75 5.58 2.83 5.47
CA LYS A 75 5.54 3.74 6.64
C LYS A 75 4.68 3.12 7.74
N TYR A 76 4.84 3.61 8.96
CA TYR A 76 3.94 3.27 10.05
C TYR A 76 3.68 4.46 10.99
N TRP A 77 2.53 4.42 11.67
CA TRP A 77 2.12 5.41 12.67
C TRP A 77 1.71 4.72 13.96
N VAL A 78 2.20 5.24 15.09
CA VAL A 78 2.02 4.64 16.41
C VAL A 78 1.32 5.63 17.34
N ASP A 79 0.18 5.22 17.89
CA ASP A 79 -0.42 5.83 19.08
C ASP A 79 -0.02 4.99 20.30
N GLU A 80 0.97 5.47 21.07
CA GLU A 80 1.47 4.76 22.25
C GLU A 80 0.46 4.73 23.42
N ASP A 81 -0.42 5.72 23.49
CA ASP A 81 -1.38 5.86 24.58
C ASP A 81 -2.50 4.83 24.41
N LYS A 82 -2.99 4.64 23.20
CA LYS A 82 -4.04 3.67 22.88
C LYS A 82 -3.53 2.28 22.50
N GLY A 83 -2.24 2.15 22.20
CA GLY A 83 -1.68 0.88 21.76
C GLY A 83 -2.06 0.52 20.33
N LEU A 84 -2.10 1.51 19.44
CA LEU A 84 -2.49 1.34 18.04
C LEU A 84 -1.28 1.51 17.12
N VAL A 85 -1.17 0.64 16.13
CA VAL A 85 -0.18 0.74 15.05
C VAL A 85 -0.89 0.64 13.72
N TYR A 86 -0.57 1.54 12.80
CA TYR A 86 -1.05 1.57 11.43
C TYR A 86 0.16 1.42 10.51
N CYS A 87 0.18 0.38 9.68
CA CYS A 87 1.28 0.13 8.74
C CYS A 87 0.77 0.29 7.31
N LEU A 88 1.41 1.16 6.52
CA LEU A 88 1.17 1.29 5.09
C LEU A 88 2.12 0.35 4.34
N SER A 89 1.56 -0.52 3.50
CA SER A 89 2.33 -1.44 2.66
C SER A 89 1.73 -1.55 1.26
N SER A 90 2.54 -2.01 0.30
CA SER A 90 2.08 -2.43 -1.02
C SER A 90 2.21 -3.94 -1.18
N ALA A 91 1.16 -4.60 -1.63
CA ALA A 91 1.15 -6.06 -1.80
C ALA A 91 0.14 -6.47 -2.88
N THR A 92 0.21 -7.71 -3.34
CA THR A 92 -0.75 -8.26 -4.30
C THR A 92 -2.04 -8.76 -3.64
N ASP A 93 -1.98 -9.10 -2.36
CA ASP A 93 -3.12 -9.44 -1.51
C ASP A 93 -2.79 -9.32 -0.02
N THR A 94 -3.81 -9.48 0.82
CA THR A 94 -3.69 -9.38 2.28
C THR A 94 -3.05 -10.62 2.92
N ALA A 95 -2.99 -11.76 2.22
CA ALA A 95 -2.36 -12.96 2.76
C ALA A 95 -0.83 -12.82 2.76
N ALA A 96 -0.27 -12.18 1.73
CA ALA A 96 1.15 -11.82 1.69
C ALA A 96 1.56 -10.99 2.92
N ILE A 97 0.81 -9.93 3.25
CA ILE A 97 1.06 -9.07 4.42
C ILE A 97 1.01 -9.88 5.72
N LYS A 98 -0.04 -10.69 5.92
CA LYS A 98 -0.19 -11.53 7.12
C LYS A 98 0.95 -12.53 7.26
N ASN A 99 1.38 -13.15 6.16
CA ASN A 99 2.46 -14.13 6.18
C ASN A 99 3.81 -13.47 6.48
N THR A 100 4.06 -12.26 5.96
CA THR A 100 5.26 -11.48 6.32
C THR A 100 5.30 -11.22 7.83
N HIS A 101 4.24 -10.65 8.40
CA HIS A 101 4.17 -10.41 9.85
C HIS A 101 4.31 -11.69 10.68
N ALA A 102 3.67 -12.78 10.24
CA ALA A 102 3.75 -14.08 10.90
C ALA A 102 5.20 -14.58 10.99
N GLU A 103 5.95 -14.50 9.89
CA GLU A 103 7.35 -14.93 9.82
C GLU A 103 8.30 -13.97 10.54
N ALA A 104 8.07 -12.66 10.42
CA ALA A 104 8.92 -11.64 10.98
C ALA A 104 8.89 -11.62 12.51
N HIS A 105 7.70 -11.57 13.10
CA HIS A 105 7.53 -11.37 14.55
C HIS A 105 6.26 -11.98 15.16
N GLY A 106 5.39 -12.60 14.36
CA GLY A 106 4.20 -13.33 14.83
C GLY A 106 3.02 -12.47 15.30
N LEU A 107 3.12 -11.13 15.23
CA LEU A 107 2.02 -10.24 15.60
C LEU A 107 1.17 -9.98 14.35
N LEU A 108 -0.05 -10.50 14.33
CA LEU A 108 -0.94 -10.36 13.18
C LEU A 108 -1.85 -9.14 13.34
N PRO A 109 -2.11 -8.39 12.26
CA PRO A 109 -3.01 -7.24 12.31
C PRO A 109 -4.45 -7.66 12.58
N ASN A 110 -5.17 -6.83 13.33
CA ASN A 110 -6.60 -6.98 13.59
C ASN A 110 -7.43 -6.70 12.34
N ASN A 111 -7.03 -5.69 11.55
CA ASN A 111 -7.69 -5.28 10.31
C ASN A 111 -6.66 -5.04 9.20
N ILE A 112 -7.06 -5.25 7.94
CA ILE A 112 -6.29 -4.86 6.76
C ILE A 112 -7.24 -4.23 5.76
N PHE A 113 -7.02 -2.95 5.45
CA PHE A 113 -7.85 -2.15 4.55
C PHE A 113 -7.14 -2.00 3.20
N LEU A 114 -7.84 -2.28 2.11
CA LEU A 114 -7.39 -1.93 0.76
C LEU A 114 -7.66 -0.44 0.58
N VAL A 115 -6.62 0.36 0.32
CA VAL A 115 -6.76 1.81 0.32
C VAL A 115 -6.34 2.45 -1.01
N THR A 116 -7.02 3.54 -1.34
CA THR A 116 -6.52 4.54 -2.31
C THR A 116 -5.98 5.72 -1.53
N GLU A 117 -4.78 6.20 -1.89
CA GLU A 117 -4.17 7.36 -1.24
C GLU A 117 -4.44 8.68 -1.98
N GLY A 118 -4.29 9.78 -1.26
CA GLY A 118 -4.23 11.12 -1.82
C GLY A 118 -2.84 11.49 -2.34
N GLN A 119 -2.66 12.79 -2.61
CA GLN A 119 -1.34 13.35 -2.90
C GLN A 119 -0.68 13.77 -1.59
N GLU A 120 0.43 13.13 -1.24
CA GLU A 120 1.19 13.48 -0.04
C GLU A 120 1.82 14.89 -0.15
N ALA A 121 1.56 15.73 0.86
CA ALA A 121 2.18 17.03 1.06
C ALA A 121 3.44 16.90 1.95
N ALA A 122 4.32 17.90 1.88
CA ALA A 122 5.51 17.92 2.71
C ALA A 122 5.17 18.17 4.19
N LEU A 123 5.83 17.43 5.07
CA LEU A 123 5.87 17.72 6.50
C LEU A 123 6.57 19.06 6.75
N LYS A 124 6.04 19.86 7.67
CA LYS A 124 6.67 21.10 8.15
C LYS A 124 7.57 20.85 9.36
N GLY A 125 7.36 19.74 10.09
CA GLY A 125 8.24 19.25 11.15
C GLY A 125 8.21 20.02 12.47
N SER A 126 7.39 21.08 12.58
CA SER A 126 7.32 21.94 13.77
C SER A 126 6.18 21.60 14.72
N LYS A 127 5.35 20.60 14.39
CA LYS A 127 4.09 20.29 15.07
C LYS A 127 3.92 18.78 15.32
N ASN A 128 2.90 18.43 16.10
CA ASN A 128 2.55 17.04 16.36
C ASN A 128 1.83 16.44 15.15
N LEU A 129 2.05 15.15 14.89
CA LEU A 129 1.26 14.40 13.92
C LEU A 129 -0.03 13.88 14.54
N TYR A 130 -1.11 13.97 13.77
CA TYR A 130 -2.41 13.41 14.09
C TYR A 130 -2.89 12.51 12.96
N LEU A 131 -3.38 11.33 13.31
CA LEU A 131 -4.11 10.44 12.43
C LEU A 131 -5.58 10.48 12.85
N ASP A 132 -6.44 11.09 12.04
CA ASP A 132 -7.87 11.07 12.24
C ASP A 132 -8.54 9.97 11.41
N ILE A 133 -9.61 9.40 11.95
CA ILE A 133 -10.31 8.24 11.38
C ILE A 133 -11.78 8.60 11.21
N HIS A 134 -12.30 8.45 10.00
CA HIS A 134 -13.72 8.56 9.69
C HIS A 134 -14.31 7.19 9.37
N GLU A 135 -15.45 6.87 9.96
CA GLU A 135 -16.23 5.66 9.69
C GLU A 135 -17.57 6.06 9.08
N LEU A 136 -17.62 6.08 7.75
CA LEU A 136 -18.78 6.55 6.99
C LEU A 136 -19.74 5.41 6.63
N GLY A 137 -19.26 4.17 6.73
CA GLY A 137 -20.02 2.95 6.45
C GLY A 137 -19.82 2.43 5.02
N ALA A 138 -19.96 1.12 4.87
CA ALA A 138 -19.64 0.39 3.64
C ALA A 138 -20.33 0.98 2.40
N GLY A 139 -19.55 1.24 1.35
CA GLY A 139 -20.03 1.72 0.06
C GLY A 139 -20.61 3.14 0.05
N LYS A 140 -20.45 3.93 1.13
CA LYS A 140 -21.00 5.29 1.23
C LYS A 140 -20.05 6.41 0.84
N VAL A 141 -18.81 6.08 0.50
CA VAL A 141 -17.77 7.06 0.17
C VAL A 141 -16.92 6.53 -0.99
N THR A 142 -16.59 7.41 -1.92
CA THR A 142 -15.65 7.12 -3.00
C THR A 142 -14.32 7.85 -2.81
N ALA A 143 -13.27 7.38 -3.48
CA ALA A 143 -11.98 8.09 -3.50
C ALA A 143 -12.11 9.53 -4.05
N LYS A 144 -13.03 9.75 -4.98
CA LYS A 144 -13.36 11.08 -5.52
C LYS A 144 -14.01 11.97 -4.47
N ASP A 145 -14.92 11.43 -3.66
CA ASP A 145 -15.58 12.19 -2.59
C ASP A 145 -14.57 12.63 -1.54
N VAL A 146 -13.66 11.73 -1.13
CA VAL A 146 -12.59 12.06 -0.17
C VAL A 146 -11.63 13.10 -0.75
N ALA A 147 -11.23 12.97 -2.01
CA ALA A 147 -10.42 14.00 -2.68
C ALA A 147 -11.10 15.37 -2.63
N GLY A 148 -12.41 15.42 -2.92
CA GLY A 148 -13.20 16.66 -2.85
C GLY A 148 -13.33 17.23 -1.44
N ALA A 149 -13.49 16.37 -0.42
CA ALA A 149 -13.50 16.79 0.98
C ALA A 149 -12.14 17.33 1.43
N HIS A 150 -11.07 16.62 1.09
CA HIS A 150 -9.69 17.02 1.40
C HIS A 150 -9.34 18.38 0.80
N GLN A 151 -9.78 18.68 -0.44
CA GLN A 151 -9.58 20.03 -1.01
C GLN A 151 -10.27 21.13 -0.20
N LYS A 152 -11.42 20.84 0.43
CA LYS A 152 -12.08 21.79 1.33
C LYS A 152 -11.31 21.96 2.64
N ASP A 153 -10.73 20.88 3.17
CA ASP A 153 -9.84 20.95 4.33
C ASP A 153 -8.62 21.83 4.03
N LEU A 154 -7.96 21.62 2.89
CA LEU A 154 -6.83 22.44 2.43
C LEU A 154 -7.20 23.92 2.29
N ALA A 155 -8.42 24.23 1.87
CA ALA A 155 -8.87 25.62 1.70
C ALA A 155 -8.96 26.40 3.02
N VAL A 156 -9.17 25.71 4.15
CA VAL A 156 -9.37 26.35 5.47
C VAL A 156 -8.30 26.00 6.52
N GLN A 157 -7.41 25.03 6.25
CA GLN A 157 -6.41 24.54 7.21
C GLN A 157 -5.52 25.63 7.83
N GLN A 158 -5.16 26.67 7.06
CA GLN A 158 -4.26 27.72 7.52
C GLN A 158 -4.89 28.52 8.67
N LYS A 159 -6.22 28.70 8.66
CA LYS A 159 -6.97 29.38 9.73
C LYS A 159 -6.80 28.71 11.09
N TYR A 160 -6.67 27.39 11.10
CA TYR A 160 -6.50 26.57 12.31
C TYR A 160 -5.05 26.14 12.56
N GLY A 161 -4.13 26.59 11.69
CA GLY A 161 -2.73 26.18 11.71
C GLY A 161 -2.53 24.68 11.47
N VAL A 162 -3.42 24.03 10.73
CA VAL A 162 -3.28 22.61 10.36
C VAL A 162 -2.51 22.49 9.05
N ASN A 163 -1.72 21.42 8.93
CA ASN A 163 -1.10 20.99 7.69
C ASN A 163 -1.59 19.57 7.39
N PHE A 164 -2.62 19.42 6.56
CA PHE A 164 -3.01 18.08 6.09
C PHE A 164 -1.95 17.53 5.15
N ILE A 165 -1.51 16.30 5.42
CA ILE A 165 -0.36 15.66 4.78
C ILE A 165 -0.82 14.67 3.71
N ASN A 166 -1.64 13.70 4.08
CA ASN A 166 -2.18 12.73 3.13
C ASN A 166 -3.49 12.14 3.70
N TYR A 167 -4.19 11.35 2.89
CA TYR A 167 -5.30 10.52 3.32
C TYR A 167 -5.25 9.17 2.63
N TRP A 168 -5.91 8.19 3.24
CA TRP A 168 -6.13 6.85 2.68
C TRP A 168 -7.59 6.47 2.88
N VAL A 169 -8.24 6.02 1.82
CA VAL A 169 -9.65 5.63 1.83
C VAL A 169 -9.83 4.19 1.40
N ASP A 170 -10.54 3.43 2.24
CA ASP A 170 -11.13 2.15 1.89
C ASP A 170 -12.62 2.34 1.58
N GLU A 171 -12.94 2.40 0.28
CA GLU A 171 -14.31 2.57 -0.22
C GLU A 171 -15.22 1.39 0.16
N LYS A 172 -14.66 0.19 0.32
CA LYS A 172 -15.43 -1.01 0.63
C LYS A 172 -16.04 -0.92 2.02
N ASN A 173 -15.23 -0.58 3.02
CA ASN A 173 -15.70 -0.46 4.41
C ASN A 173 -16.15 0.97 4.76
N GLY A 174 -15.83 1.96 3.92
CA GLY A 174 -16.10 3.36 4.16
C GLY A 174 -15.27 3.94 5.30
N VAL A 175 -13.99 3.55 5.34
CA VAL A 175 -13.02 4.04 6.33
C VAL A 175 -12.08 5.04 5.63
N VAL A 176 -11.91 6.20 6.24
CA VAL A 176 -10.92 7.20 5.79
C VAL A 176 -9.96 7.47 6.94
N MET A 177 -8.67 7.53 6.62
CA MET A 177 -7.60 7.83 7.57
C MET A 177 -6.84 9.03 7.02
N CYS A 178 -6.83 10.16 7.74
CA CYS A 178 -6.09 11.35 7.31
C CYS A 178 -4.93 11.63 8.25
N LEU A 179 -3.76 11.93 7.69
CA LEU A 179 -2.59 12.36 8.43
C LEU A 179 -2.48 13.88 8.35
N SER A 180 -2.29 14.54 9.49
CA SER A 180 -2.09 15.98 9.57
C SER A 180 -1.06 16.37 10.61
N GLU A 181 -0.43 17.54 10.46
CA GLU A 181 0.29 18.20 11.54
C GLU A 181 -0.56 19.31 12.15
N ALA A 182 -0.64 19.35 13.48
CA ALA A 182 -1.35 20.39 14.22
C ALA A 182 -0.74 20.62 15.60
N SER A 183 -1.12 21.72 16.25
CA SER A 183 -0.73 21.97 17.65
C SER A 183 -1.46 20.99 18.58
N ASP A 184 -2.77 20.82 18.35
CA ASP A 184 -3.68 19.99 19.11
C ASP A 184 -4.74 19.34 18.18
N SER A 185 -5.43 18.32 18.68
CA SER A 185 -6.48 17.62 17.93
C SER A 185 -7.72 18.47 17.66
N SER A 186 -7.98 19.51 18.48
CA SER A 186 -9.16 20.37 18.29
C SER A 186 -9.03 21.24 17.05
N SER A 187 -7.81 21.67 16.69
CA SER A 187 -7.54 22.33 15.40
C SER A 187 -7.93 21.46 14.20
N VAL A 188 -7.62 20.16 14.23
CA VAL A 188 -7.97 19.21 13.16
C VAL A 188 -9.50 19.10 13.05
N ILE A 189 -10.18 18.86 14.18
CA ILE A 189 -11.64 18.75 14.26
C ILE A 189 -12.34 20.01 13.74
N ASN A 190 -11.88 21.19 14.17
CA ASN A 190 -12.47 22.47 13.74
C ASN A 190 -12.25 22.74 12.25
N THR A 191 -11.13 22.28 11.69
CA THR A 191 -10.86 22.39 10.26
C THR A 191 -11.88 21.56 9.47
N HIS A 192 -12.05 20.28 9.80
CA HIS A 192 -13.07 19.42 9.16
C HIS A 192 -14.49 19.98 9.33
N LYS A 193 -14.81 20.47 10.53
CA LYS A 193 -16.12 21.06 10.83
C LYS A 193 -16.44 22.23 9.90
N GLU A 194 -15.49 23.13 9.67
CA GLU A 194 -15.66 24.28 8.78
C GLU A 194 -15.62 23.90 7.31
N ALA A 195 -14.74 22.97 6.93
CA ALA A 195 -14.55 22.54 5.55
C ALA A 195 -15.78 21.84 4.98
N HIS A 196 -16.31 20.85 5.71
CA HIS A 196 -17.36 19.98 5.20
C HIS A 196 -18.32 19.42 6.27
N GLY A 197 -18.09 19.71 7.56
CA GLY A 197 -19.00 19.33 8.66
C GLY A 197 -18.93 17.87 9.11
N LEU A 198 -18.37 16.97 8.29
CA LEU A 198 -18.09 15.57 8.69
C LEU A 198 -16.97 15.55 9.74
N LEU A 199 -17.29 15.08 10.95
CA LEU A 199 -16.30 14.96 12.02
C LEU A 199 -15.71 13.54 12.05
N PRO A 200 -14.42 13.39 12.39
CA PRO A 200 -13.81 12.08 12.55
C PRO A 200 -14.39 11.34 13.77
N ALA A 201 -14.46 10.02 13.68
CA ALA A 201 -14.80 9.15 14.80
C ALA A 201 -13.69 9.16 15.88
N SER A 202 -12.44 9.37 15.47
CA SER A 202 -11.33 9.57 16.40
C SER A 202 -10.22 10.43 15.80
N VAL A 203 -9.47 11.13 16.66
CA VAL A 203 -8.23 11.84 16.31
C VAL A 203 -7.14 11.36 17.23
N LEU A 204 -6.12 10.73 16.67
CA LEU A 204 -5.03 10.06 17.39
C LEU A 204 -3.77 10.89 17.27
N LYS A 205 -3.09 11.16 18.38
CA LYS A 205 -1.75 11.74 18.32
C LYS A 205 -0.78 10.60 18.02
N VAL A 206 -0.08 10.68 16.89
CA VAL A 206 0.77 9.57 16.41
C VAL A 206 2.23 9.98 16.30
N LYS A 207 3.11 8.98 16.33
CA LYS A 207 4.51 9.09 15.91
C LYS A 207 4.69 8.28 14.64
N GLN A 208 5.37 8.85 13.65
CA GLN A 208 5.66 8.17 12.39
C GLN A 208 7.05 7.53 12.41
N GLY A 209 7.16 6.39 11.73
CA GLY A 209 8.43 5.86 11.24
C GLY A 209 8.29 5.30 9.83
N ASN A 210 9.43 4.88 9.28
CA ASN A 210 9.56 4.27 7.96
C ASN A 210 10.45 3.02 8.07
#